data_AF-A0A0S6X0B9-F1
#
_entry.id   AF-A0A0S6X0B9-F1
#
_cell.length_a   1.000
_cell.length_b   1.000
_cell.length_c   1.000
_cell.angle_alpha   90.00
_cell.angle_beta   90.00
_cell.angle_gamma   90.00
#
_symmetry.space_group_name_H-M   'P 1'
#
loop_
_entity.id
_entity.type
_entity.pdbx_description
1 polymer ?
#
loop_
_entity_poly.entity_id
_entity_poly.type
_entity_poly.pdbx_seq_one_letter_code
_entity_poly.pdbx_strand_id
1 'polypeptide(L)' 'MALIKAFFPAGLLTWVVAGILGSQGMRGGVLLLERASIDGHTFFWSWPLFLAATGLSWFVVAMLSD' A
#
# COMPACT_ATOMS: atom_id res chain seq x y z
N MET A 1 15.28 9.16 -10.41
CA MET A 1 15.76 8.15 -9.44
C MET A 1 14.91 8.05 -8.18
N ALA A 2 14.40 9.17 -7.62
CA ALA A 2 13.62 9.19 -6.38
C ALA A 2 12.30 8.38 -6.43
N LEU A 3 11.57 8.44 -7.56
CA LEU A 3 10.26 7.77 -7.69
C LEU A 3 10.37 6.24 -7.68
N ILE A 4 11.41 5.67 -8.32
CA ILE A 4 11.71 4.23 -8.27
C ILE A 4 12.16 3.82 -6.85
N LYS A 5 12.93 4.67 -6.15
CA LYS A 5 13.32 4.40 -4.75
C LYS A 5 12.11 4.46 -3.80
N ALA A 6 11.08 5.23 -4.12
CA ALA A 6 9.84 5.33 -3.34
C ALA A 6 8.92 4.12 -3.53
N PHE A 7 9.07 3.33 -4.60
CA PHE A 7 8.21 2.16 -4.85
C PHE A 7 8.34 1.07 -3.79
N PHE A 8 9.56 0.80 -3.31
CA PHE A 8 9.79 -0.23 -2.31
C PHE A 8 9.14 0.10 -0.96
N PRO A 9 9.40 1.26 -0.32
CA PRO A 9 8.74 1.64 0.92
C PRO A 9 7.23 1.86 0.73
N ALA A 10 6.78 2.37 -0.42
CA ALA A 10 5.36 2.52 -0.70
C ALA A 10 4.64 1.16 -0.75
N GLY A 11 5.19 0.19 -1.48
CA GLY A 11 4.61 -1.16 -1.57
C GLY A 11 4.57 -1.87 -0.22
N LEU A 12 5.62 -1.71 0.59
CA LEU A 12 5.71 -2.29 1.93
C LEU A 12 4.67 -1.65 2.87
N LEU A 13 4.52 -0.33 2.83
CA LEU A 13 3.49 0.40 3.58
C LEU A 13 2.09 -0.04 3.15
N THR A 14 1.83 -0.17 1.85
CA THR A 14 0.55 -0.63 1.32
C THR A 14 0.22 -2.02 1.81
N TRP A 15 1.19 -2.92 1.79
CA TRP A 15 0.99 -4.29 2.20
C TRP A 15 0.65 -4.42 3.68
N VAL A 16 1.39 -3.71 4.55
CA VAL A 16 1.13 -3.68 5.99
C VAL A 16 -0.25 -3.09 6.28
N VAL A 17 -0.57 -1.94 5.69
CA VAL A 17 -1.83 -1.24 5.94
C VAL A 17 -3.02 -2.04 5.39
N ALA A 18 -2.93 -2.56 4.16
CA ALA A 18 -3.97 -3.40 3.58
C ALA A 18 -4.18 -4.70 4.37
N GLY A 19 -3.10 -5.32 4.87
CA GLY A 19 -3.17 -6.50 5.73
C GLY A 19 -3.90 -6.24 7.05
N ILE A 20 -3.58 -5.14 7.73
CA ILE A 20 -4.25 -4.74 8.98
C ILE A 20 -5.72 -4.37 8.73
N LEU A 21 -6.01 -3.57 7.69
CA LEU A 21 -7.39 -3.20 7.36
C LEU A 21 -8.22 -4.41 6.94
N GLY A 22 -7.61 -5.35 6.22
CA GLY A 22 -8.24 -6.57 5.75
C GLY A 22 -8.54 -7.57 6.86
N SER A 23 -7.67 -7.66 7.88
CA SER A 23 -7.89 -8.50 9.06
C SER A 23 -9.00 -7.98 9.98
N GLN A 24 -9.23 -6.66 9.99
CA GLN A 24 -10.35 -6.00 10.69
C GLN A 24 -11.71 -6.25 10.02
N GLY A 25 -11.77 -7.01 8.93
CA GLY A 25 -13.02 -7.34 8.24
C GLY A 25 -13.59 -6.20 7.39
N MET A 26 -12.87 -5.09 7.22
CA MET A 26 -13.29 -4.04 6.29
C MET A 26 -13.28 -4.58 4.86
N ARG A 27 -14.45 -4.55 4.22
CA ARG A 27 -14.65 -4.96 2.82
C ARG A 27 -15.24 -3.79 2.05
N GLY A 28 -14.61 -3.41 0.93
CA GLY A 28 -15.25 -2.57 -0.10
C GLY A 28 -15.47 -1.08 0.21
N GLY A 29 -14.62 -0.44 1.04
CA GLY A 29 -14.65 1.02 1.26
C GLY A 29 -13.84 1.83 0.23
N VAL A 30 -13.60 3.13 0.52
CA VAL A 30 -12.81 4.10 -0.29
C VAL A 30 -11.44 3.56 -0.73
N LEU A 31 -10.90 2.57 0.00
CA LEU A 31 -9.60 1.96 -0.26
C LEU A 31 -9.67 0.71 -1.14
N LEU A 32 -10.84 0.29 -1.66
CA LEU A 32 -11.01 -0.78 -2.65
C LEU A 32 -10.06 -1.98 -2.38
N LEU A 33 -10.20 -2.56 -1.19
CA LEU A 33 -9.37 -3.68 -0.75
C LEU A 33 -9.68 -4.91 -1.61
N GLU A 34 -8.73 -5.26 -2.47
CA GLU A 34 -8.70 -6.51 -3.22
C GLU A 34 -8.23 -7.63 -2.30
N ARG A 35 -9.04 -8.67 -2.16
CA ARG A 35 -8.71 -9.84 -1.35
C ARG A 35 -8.39 -10.99 -2.29
N ALA A 36 -7.10 -11.31 -2.43
CA ALA A 36 -6.66 -12.50 -3.14
C ALA A 36 -6.54 -13.65 -2.14
N SER A 37 -7.21 -14.77 -2.38
CA SER A 37 -7.07 -15.99 -1.58
C SER A 37 -6.30 -17.01 -2.39
N ILE A 38 -5.08 -17.34 -1.97
CA ILE A 38 -4.22 -18.33 -2.65
C ILE A 38 -3.90 -19.42 -1.63
N ASP A 39 -4.28 -20.66 -1.94
CA ASP A 39 -4.01 -21.85 -1.11
C ASP A 39 -4.43 -21.70 0.37
N GLY A 40 -5.58 -21.06 0.61
CA GLY A 40 -6.08 -20.80 1.97
C GLY A 40 -5.43 -19.61 2.68
N HIS A 41 -4.42 -18.99 2.09
CA HIS A 41 -3.83 -17.74 2.58
C HIS A 41 -4.53 -16.53 1.96
N THR A 42 -5.11 -15.70 2.82
CA THR A 42 -5.69 -14.41 2.41
C THR A 42 -4.62 -13.34 2.31
N PHE A 43 -4.45 -12.79 1.12
CA PHE A 43 -3.64 -11.62 0.80
C PHE A 43 -4.55 -10.41 0.57
N PHE A 44 -4.15 -9.28 1.12
CA PHE A 44 -4.86 -8.01 0.97
C PHE A 44 -4.03 -7.04 0.17
N TRP A 45 -4.61 -6.50 -0.89
CA TRP A 45 -4.00 -5.49 -1.73
C TRP A 45 -4.95 -4.32 -1.94
N SER A 46 -4.40 -3.13 -2.17
CA SER A 46 -5.22 -1.96 -2.51
C SER A 46 -4.43 -1.06 -3.46
N TRP A 47 -4.93 -0.93 -4.68
CA TRP A 47 -4.41 0.01 -5.67
C TRP A 47 -4.48 1.48 -5.26
N PRO A 48 -5.61 2.00 -4.73
CA PRO A 48 -5.66 3.41 -4.31
C PRO A 48 -4.74 3.67 -3.11
N LEU A 49 -4.57 2.70 -2.21
CA LEU A 49 -3.65 2.82 -1.08
C LEU A 49 -2.18 2.76 -1.53
N PHE A 50 -1.87 1.98 -2.57
CA PHE A 50 -0.56 1.98 -3.23
C PHE A 50 -0.21 3.32 -3.85
N LEU A 51 -1.14 3.93 -4.57
CA LEU A 51 -0.92 5.25 -5.16
C LEU A 51 -0.73 6.33 -4.10
N ALA A 52 -1.55 6.32 -3.04
CA ALA A 52 -1.40 7.24 -1.92
C ALA A 52 -0.06 7.06 -1.18
N ALA A 53 0.33 5.80 -0.91
CA ALA A 53 1.61 5.48 -0.29
C ALA A 53 2.81 5.87 -1.16
N THR A 54 2.68 5.73 -2.49
CA THR A 54 3.71 6.13 -3.45
C THR A 54 3.88 7.64 -3.49
N GLY A 55 2.77 8.40 -3.51
CA GLY A 55 2.80 9.86 -3.42
C GLY A 55 3.42 10.34 -2.09
N LEU A 56 3.03 9.72 -0.98
CA LEU A 56 3.59 10.04 0.35
C LEU A 56 5.08 9.71 0.43
N SER A 57 5.50 8.54 -0.03
CA SER A 57 6.90 8.14 0.00
C SER A 57 7.77 9.00 -0.93
N TRP A 58 7.25 9.36 -2.12
CA TRP A 58 7.92 10.31 -2.99
C TRP A 58 8.10 11.67 -2.33
N PHE A 59 7.05 12.19 -1.68
CA PHE A 59 7.11 13.46 -0.95
C PHE A 59 8.16 13.43 0.18
N VAL A 60 8.21 12.34 0.96
CA VAL A 60 9.23 12.15 2.01
C VAL A 60 10.64 12.11 1.42
N VAL A 61 10.84 11.39 0.31
CA VAL A 61 12.15 11.32 -0.36
C VAL A 61 12.54 12.69 -0.95
N ALA A 62 11.59 13.45 -1.50
CA ALA A 62 11.82 14.79 -2.00
C ALA A 62 12.26 15.73 -0.85
N MET A 63 11.52 15.74 0.26
CA MET A 63 11.87 16.51 1.47
C MET A 63 13.24 16.15 2.07
N LEU A 64 13.66 14.88 1.96
CA LEU A 64 14.98 14.44 2.44
C LEU A 64 16.12 14.73 1.46
N SER A 65 15.80 15.15 0.22
CA SER A 65 16.79 15.42 -0.83
C SER A 65 17.05 16.92 -1.05
N ASP A 66 16.27 17.80 -0.43
CA ASP A 66 16.46 19.26 -0.34
C ASP A 66 17.15 19.63 0.98
#